data_AF-A0A950LA71-F1
#
_entry.id   AF-A0A950LA71-F1
#
_cell.length_a   1.000
_cell.length_b   1.000
_cell.length_c   1.000
_cell.angle_alpha   90.00
_cell.angle_beta   90.00
_cell.angle_gamma   90.00
#
_symmetry.space_group_name_H-M   'P 1'
#
loop_
_entity.id
_entity.type
_entity.pdbx_description
1 polymer ?
#
loop_
_entity_poly.entity_id
_entity_poly.type
_entity_poly.pdbx_seq_one_letter_code
_entity_poly.pdbx_strand_id
1 'polypeptide(L)' 'MSNPFRVEMSGPLSVSAPGFVKHLVEQGYRPDPAAKQLRLMAHLSRWLAERDLVGRDLTSARVEQFLAERRQSHQHC' A
#
# COMPACT_ATOMS: atom_id res chain seq x y z
N MET A 1 3.60 15.58 -11.54
CA MET A 1 4.07 14.19 -11.67
C MET A 1 4.34 13.66 -10.27
N SER A 2 3.61 12.62 -9.85
CA SER A 2 3.90 11.90 -8.60
C SER A 2 5.12 11.01 -8.82
N ASN A 3 6.15 11.14 -7.98
CA ASN A 3 7.30 10.25 -8.02
C ASN A 3 7.03 9.01 -7.15
N PRO A 4 6.97 7.79 -7.72
CA PRO A 4 6.79 6.57 -6.93
C PRO A 4 7.92 6.35 -5.91
N PHE A 5 9.15 6.79 -6.21
CA PHE A 5 10.30 6.65 -5.31
C PHE A 5 10.27 7.56 -4.08
N ARG A 6 9.33 8.53 -4.02
CA ARG A 6 9.16 9.42 -2.85
C ARG A 6 8.13 8.92 -1.85
N VAL A 7 7.48 7.79 -2.10
CA VAL A 7 6.51 7.23 -1.15
C VAL A 7 7.29 6.54 -0.03
N GLU A 8 7.39 7.22 1.11
CA GLU A 8 7.92 6.62 2.33
C GLU A 8 6.94 5.56 2.84
N MET A 9 7.42 4.32 2.93
CA MET A 9 6.65 3.21 3.45
C MET A 9 7.23 2.76 4.78
N SER A 10 6.42 2.86 5.81
CA SER A 10 6.74 2.40 7.17
C SER A 10 5.92 1.17 7.52
N GLY A 11 6.40 0.38 8.47
CA GLY A 11 5.71 -0.84 8.93
C GLY A 11 6.10 -2.10 8.16
N PRO A 12 5.33 -3.18 8.32
CA PRO A 12 5.72 -4.55 7.95
C PRO A 12 5.90 -4.79 6.45
N LEU A 13 5.35 -3.95 5.57
CA LEU A 13 5.49 -4.11 4.12
C LEU A 13 6.62 -3.27 3.51
N SER A 14 7.31 -2.45 4.31
CA SER A 14 8.41 -1.57 3.87
C SER A 14 9.53 -2.35 3.17
N VAL A 15 9.84 -3.56 3.64
CA VAL A 15 10.84 -4.47 3.07
C VAL A 15 10.51 -4.83 1.61
N SER A 16 9.22 -4.91 1.26
CA SER A 16 8.77 -5.26 -0.09
C SER A 16 8.66 -4.07 -1.03
N ALA A 17 8.77 -2.83 -0.52
CA ALA A 17 8.52 -1.61 -1.29
C ALA A 17 9.44 -1.45 -2.52
N PRO A 18 10.78 -1.64 -2.41
CA PRO A 18 11.67 -1.47 -3.56
C PRO A 18 11.38 -2.48 -4.69
N GLY A 19 11.12 -3.75 -4.32
CA GLY A 19 10.76 -4.80 -5.28
C GLY A 19 9.42 -4.52 -5.95
N PHE A 20 8.46 -3.99 -5.22
CA PHE A 20 7.16 -3.61 -5.76
C PHE A 20 7.26 -2.44 -6.75
N VAL A 21 8.02 -1.39 -6.44
CA VAL A 21 8.25 -0.28 -7.41
C VAL A 21 8.88 -0.80 -8.69
N LYS A 22 9.92 -1.62 -8.56
CA LYS A 22 10.61 -2.22 -9.71
C LYS A 22 9.65 -3.04 -10.57
N HIS A 23 8.84 -3.88 -9.94
CA HIS A 23 7.85 -4.69 -10.65
C HIS A 23 6.84 -3.84 -11.42
N LEU A 24 6.34 -2.74 -10.82
CA LEU A 24 5.41 -1.83 -11.52
C LEU A 24 6.05 -1.17 -12.74
N VAL A 25 7.30 -0.73 -12.63
CA VAL A 25 8.05 -0.16 -13.76
C VAL A 25 8.25 -1.20 -14.86
N GLU A 26 8.61 -2.44 -14.51
CA GLU A 26 8.77 -3.55 -15.47
C GLU A 26 7.45 -3.91 -16.18
N GLN A 27 6.31 -3.77 -15.51
CA GLN A 27 4.98 -3.94 -16.11
C GLN A 27 4.54 -2.76 -16.99
N GLY A 28 5.40 -1.74 -17.17
CA GLY A 28 5.11 -0.57 -18.01
C GLY A 28 4.18 0.45 -17.34
N TYR A 29 4.01 0.41 -16.02
CA TYR A 29 3.20 1.41 -15.32
C TYR A 29 3.82 2.80 -15.45
N ARG A 30 2.97 3.78 -15.79
CA ARG A 30 3.35 5.19 -15.74
C ARG A 30 3.63 5.61 -14.27
N PRO A 31 4.49 6.63 -14.04
CA PRO A 31 4.88 7.06 -12.69
C PRO A 31 3.70 7.44 -11.77
N ASP A 32 2.68 8.10 -12.32
CA ASP A 32 1.51 8.55 -11.55
C ASP A 32 0.65 7.37 -11.03
N PRO A 33 0.25 6.39 -11.87
CA PRO A 33 -0.34 5.13 -11.41
C PRO A 33 0.52 4.37 -10.39
N ALA A 34 1.83 4.25 -10.62
CA ALA A 34 2.73 3.55 -9.72
C ALA A 34 2.76 4.22 -8.33
N ALA A 35 2.81 5.54 -8.28
CA ALA A 35 2.75 6.30 -7.05
C ALA A 35 1.41 6.13 -6.30
N LYS A 36 0.28 5.98 -7.02
CA LYS A 36 -1.02 5.67 -6.41
C LYS A 36 -1.02 4.28 -5.76
N GLN A 37 -0.48 3.27 -6.43
CA GLN A 37 -0.36 1.92 -5.88
C GLN A 37 0.56 1.88 -4.65
N LEU A 38 1.67 2.61 -4.68
CA LEU A 38 2.56 2.71 -3.52
C LEU A 38 1.92 3.40 -2.32
N ARG A 39 1.15 4.47 -2.54
CA ARG A 39 0.37 5.09 -1.45
C ARG A 39 -0.65 4.13 -0.84
N LEU A 40 -1.32 3.34 -1.68
CA LEU A 40 -2.24 2.29 -1.19
C LEU A 40 -1.50 1.25 -0.34
N MET A 41 -0.34 0.80 -0.80
CA MET A 41 0.49 -0.16 -0.07
C MET A 41 1.03 0.43 1.24
N ALA A 42 1.40 1.71 1.27
CA ALA A 42 1.82 2.40 2.48
C ALA A 42 0.67 2.51 3.51
N HIS A 43 -0.55 2.81 3.07
CA HIS A 43 -1.72 2.83 3.94
C HIS A 43 -2.02 1.44 4.51
N LEU A 44 -1.90 0.38 3.70
CA LEU A 44 -2.07 -1.00 4.16
C LEU A 44 -0.98 -1.38 5.17
N SER A 45 0.28 -1.03 4.91
CA SER A 45 1.39 -1.29 5.82
C SER A 45 1.17 -0.63 7.18
N ARG A 46 0.71 0.62 7.19
CA ARG A 46 0.33 1.33 8.42
C ARG A 46 -0.83 0.65 9.14
N TRP A 47 -1.88 0.26 8.41
CA TRP A 47 -3.04 -0.42 8.98
C TRP A 47 -2.68 -1.75 9.65
N LEU A 48 -1.73 -2.50 9.06
CA LEU A 48 -1.19 -3.72 9.66
C LEU A 48 -0.39 -3.42 10.93
N ALA A 49 0.47 -2.39 10.90
CA ALA A 49 1.27 -1.99 12.05
C ALA A 49 0.40 -1.54 13.25
N GLU A 50 -0.70 -0.83 13.00
CA GLU A 50 -1.67 -0.43 14.03
C GLU A 50 -2.40 -1.62 14.68
N ARG A 51 -2.29 -2.82 14.10
CA ARG A 51 -2.93 -4.06 14.57
C ARG A 51 -1.90 -5.14 14.97
N ASP A 52 -0.62 -4.76 15.07
CA ASP A 52 0.50 -5.68 15.34
C ASP A 52 0.58 -6.87 14.37
N LEU A 53 0.12 -6.66 13.13
CA LEU A 53 0.13 -7.67 12.07
C LEU A 53 1.39 -7.50 11.20
N VAL A 54 1.90 -8.61 10.66
CA VAL A 54 3.03 -8.59 9.72
C VAL A 54 2.59 -8.95 8.30
N GLY A 55 3.48 -8.86 7.30
CA GLY A 55 3.11 -9.16 5.91
C GLY A 55 2.55 -10.58 5.69
N ARG A 56 3.03 -11.58 6.46
CA ARG A 56 2.54 -12.96 6.40
C ARG A 56 1.09 -13.12 6.87
N ASP A 57 0.63 -12.15 7.66
CA ASP A 57 -0.72 -12.11 8.19
C ASP A 57 -1.71 -11.52 7.18
N LEU A 58 -1.26 -11.04 6.03
CA LEU A 58 -2.16 -10.49 5.02
C LEU A 58 -2.98 -11.61 4.34
N THR A 59 -4.21 -11.80 4.82
CA THR A 59 -5.20 -12.70 4.23
C THR A 59 -6.27 -11.92 3.48
N SER A 60 -7.03 -12.59 2.61
CA SER A 60 -8.16 -11.96 1.89
C SER A 60 -9.15 -11.29 2.85
N ALA A 61 -9.47 -11.93 3.98
CA ALA A 61 -10.35 -11.36 4.99
C ALA A 61 -9.81 -10.05 5.60
N ARG A 62 -8.50 -9.98 5.88
CA ARG A 62 -7.85 -8.75 6.39
C ARG A 62 -7.78 -7.66 5.33
N VAL A 63 -7.60 -8.03 4.06
CA VAL A 63 -7.70 -7.08 2.94
C VAL A 63 -9.10 -6.49 2.84
N GLU A 64 -10.14 -7.31 2.98
CA GLU A 64 -11.53 -6.84 2.98
C GLU A 64 -11.83 -5.90 4.15
N GLN A 65 -11.32 -6.19 5.36
CA GLN A 65 -11.43 -5.30 6.52
C GLN A 65 -10.78 -3.95 6.24
N PHE A 66 -9.54 -3.94 5.74
CA PHE A 66 -8.87 -2.70 5.32
C PHE A 66 -9.69 -1.92 4.29
N LEU A 67 -10.23 -2.58 3.27
CA LEU A 67 -11.05 -1.94 2.24
C LEU A 67 -12.39 -1.41 2.79
N ALA A 68 -12.99 -2.06 3.77
CA ALA A 68 -14.21 -1.60 4.44
C ALA A 68 -13.94 -0.32 5.25
N GLU A 69 -12.90 -0.32 6.09
CA GLU A 69 -12.52 0.84 6.91
C GLU A 69 -12.09 2.04 6.05
N ARG A 70 -11.34 1.77 4.97
CA ARG A 70 -10.95 2.81 4.01
C ARG A 70 -12.16 3.40 3.28
N ARG A 71 -13.16 2.59 2.94
CA ARG A 71 -14.40 3.10 2.32
C ARG A 71 -15.19 3.98 3.30
N GLN A 72 -15.28 3.60 4.56
CA GLN A 72 -15.96 4.41 5.59
C GLN A 72 -15.29 5.76 5.84
N SER A 73 -13.95 5.80 5.82
CA SER A 73 -13.19 7.06 5.97
C SER A 73 -13.26 7.96 4.73
N HIS A 74 -13.42 7.39 3.53
CA HIS A 74 -13.57 8.14 2.27
C HIS A 74 -15.02 8.51 1.93
N GLN A 75 -16.02 7.90 2.57
CA GLN A 75 -17.46 8.22 2.37
C GLN A 75 -17.89 9.53 3.06
N HIS A 76 -17.02 10.13 3.88
CA HIS A 76 -17.27 11.41 4.55
C HIS A 76 -16.74 12.63 3.76
N CYS A 77 -16.55 12.51 2.44
CA CYS A 77 -16.23 13.64 1.56
C CYS A 77 -17.44 14.05 0.72
#